data_AF-A0A2V7JNA6-F1
#
_entry.id   AF-A0A2V7JNA6-F1
#
_cell.length_a   1.000
_cell.length_b   1.000
_cell.length_c   1.000
_cell.angle_alpha   90.00
_cell.angle_beta   90.00
_cell.angle_gamma   90.00
#
_symmetry.space_group_name_H-M   'P 1'
#
loop_
_entity.id
_entity.type
_entity.pdbx_description
1 polymer ?
#
loop_
_entity_poly.entity_id
_entity_poly.type
_entity_poly.pdbx_seq_one_letter_code
_entity_poly.pdbx_strand_id
1 'polypeptide(L)'
;MAKRLDLEFAFDAAIAQTQKCIETGLVTARGEEARDRLEKLEEELKRERERAVNLGAIDHDWFRQTIRSLVEWLPETELTLIAALGRIVRANPTPGV
;
A
#
# COMPACT_ATOMS: atom_id res chain seq x y z
N MET A 1 21.01 4.02 -6.26
CA MET A 1 21.07 2.82 -5.40
C MET A 1 20.26 2.99 -4.12
N ALA A 2 20.55 3.99 -3.27
CA ALA A 2 19.78 4.25 -2.03
C ALA A 2 18.25 4.37 -2.26
N LYS A 3 17.81 5.23 -3.19
CA LYS A 3 16.37 5.41 -3.52
C LYS A 3 15.64 4.13 -3.92
N ARG A 4 16.33 3.18 -4.55
CA ARG A 4 15.74 1.89 -4.97
C ARG A 4 15.53 0.98 -3.77
N LEU A 5 16.49 0.93 -2.86
CA LEU A 5 16.39 0.20 -1.60
C LEU A 5 15.30 0.80 -0.71
N ASP A 6 15.24 2.13 -0.59
CA ASP A 6 14.20 2.81 0.19
C ASP A 6 12.79 2.49 -0.35
N LEU A 7 12.63 2.45 -1.68
CA LEU A 7 11.38 2.08 -2.33
C LEU A 7 11.02 0.62 -2.07
N GLU A 8 12.00 -0.28 -2.19
CA GLU A 8 11.83 -1.71 -1.92
C GLU A 8 11.38 -1.95 -0.47
N PHE A 9 12.07 -1.36 0.51
CA PHE A 9 11.68 -1.46 1.92
C PHE A 9 10.31 -0.85 2.21
N ALA A 10 9.94 0.23 1.51
CA ALA A 10 8.63 0.85 1.68
C ALA A 10 7.49 -0.07 1.19
N PHE A 11 7.68 -0.73 0.03
CA PHE A 11 6.72 -1.73 -0.44
C PHE A 11 6.66 -2.95 0.47
N ASP A 12 7.80 -3.47 0.92
CA ASP A 12 7.84 -4.63 1.82
C ASP A 12 7.12 -4.35 3.15
N ALA A 13 7.30 -3.16 3.71
CA ALA A 13 6.57 -2.74 4.90
C ALA A 13 5.05 -2.63 4.68
N ALA A 14 4.61 -2.15 3.51
CA ALA A 14 3.19 -2.09 3.17
C ALA A 14 2.58 -3.49 2.97
N ILE A 15 3.29 -4.37 2.26
CA ILE A 15 2.87 -5.77 2.06
C ILE A 15 2.75 -6.49 3.41
N ALA A 16 3.76 -6.36 4.28
CA ALA A 16 3.73 -6.98 5.61
C ALA A 16 2.56 -6.47 6.47
N GLN A 17 2.25 -5.17 6.39
CA GLN A 17 1.10 -4.62 7.11
C GLN A 17 -0.23 -5.13 6.53
N THR A 18 -0.36 -5.25 5.20
CA THR A 18 -1.53 -5.86 4.55
C THR A 18 -1.72 -7.31 4.99
N GLN A 19 -0.65 -8.11 4.98
CA GLN A 19 -0.66 -9.50 5.44
C GLN A 19 -1.09 -9.61 6.90
N LYS A 20 -0.57 -8.74 7.77
CA LYS A 20 -1.01 -8.66 9.16
C LYS A 20 -2.52 -8.39 9.27
N CYS A 21 -3.06 -7.46 8.50
CA CYS A 21 -4.50 -7.19 8.50
C CYS A 21 -5.34 -8.40 8.05
N ILE A 22 -4.83 -9.20 7.11
CA ILE A 22 -5.46 -10.48 6.69
C ILE A 22 -5.44 -11.47 7.85
N GLU A 23 -4.29 -11.68 8.47
CA GLU A 23 -4.09 -12.63 9.58
C GLU A 23 -4.94 -12.27 10.81
N THR A 24 -5.10 -10.98 11.11
CA THR A 24 -5.90 -10.51 12.24
C THR A 24 -7.41 -10.49 11.95
N GLY A 25 -7.83 -10.83 10.73
CA GLY A 25 -9.24 -10.84 10.35
C GLY A 25 -9.86 -9.44 10.34
N LEU A 26 -9.19 -8.47 9.72
CA LEU A 26 -9.69 -7.10 9.66
C LEU A 26 -11.11 -7.05 9.06
N VAL A 27 -11.98 -6.28 9.69
CA VAL A 27 -13.32 -5.97 9.20
C VAL A 27 -13.37 -4.55 8.63
N THR A 28 -14.21 -4.35 7.62
CA THR A 28 -14.46 -3.03 7.03
C THR A 28 -15.18 -2.12 8.02
N ALA A 29 -15.28 -0.83 7.72
CA ALA A 29 -16.09 0.14 8.45
C ALA A 29 -17.59 -0.26 8.53
N ARG A 30 -18.05 -1.20 7.67
CA ARG A 30 -19.41 -1.74 7.66
C ARG A 30 -19.55 -3.06 8.42
N GLY A 31 -18.47 -3.58 9.01
CA GLY A 31 -18.45 -4.86 9.72
C GLY A 31 -18.35 -6.10 8.83
N GLU A 32 -18.05 -5.92 7.54
CA GLU A 32 -17.82 -7.02 6.59
C GLU A 32 -16.38 -7.51 6.69
N GLU A 33 -16.11 -8.78 6.41
CA GLU A 33 -14.72 -9.26 6.28
C GLU A 33 -13.99 -8.52 5.13
N ALA A 34 -12.78 -8.02 5.42
CA ALA A 34 -11.98 -7.29 4.44
C ALA A 34 -11.03 -8.21 3.64
N ARG A 35 -11.06 -9.52 3.90
CA ARG A 35 -10.07 -10.49 3.38
C ARG A 35 -9.84 -10.39 1.87
N ASP A 36 -10.88 -10.54 1.06
CA ASP A 36 -10.76 -10.50 -0.40
C ASP A 36 -10.19 -9.17 -0.91
N ARG A 37 -10.53 -8.06 -0.23
CA ARG A 37 -10.03 -6.72 -0.57
C ARG A 37 -8.55 -6.58 -0.21
N LEU A 38 -8.13 -7.15 0.91
CA LEU A 38 -6.75 -7.15 1.37
C LEU A 38 -5.86 -8.10 0.54
N GLU A 39 -6.35 -9.28 0.16
CA GLU A 39 -5.64 -10.21 -0.73
C GLU A 39 -5.42 -9.55 -2.10
N LYS A 40 -6.44 -8.88 -2.65
CA LYS A 40 -6.30 -8.08 -3.86
C LYS A 40 -5.27 -6.96 -3.69
N LEU A 41 -5.30 -6.22 -2.58
CA LEU A 41 -4.31 -5.17 -2.30
C LEU A 41 -2.89 -5.74 -2.21
N GLU A 42 -2.71 -6.90 -1.59
CA GLU A 42 -1.41 -7.58 -1.50
C GLU A 42 -0.86 -7.93 -2.89
N GLU A 43 -1.70 -8.49 -3.77
CA GLU A 43 -1.31 -8.80 -5.15
C GLU A 43 -0.93 -7.55 -5.93
N GLU A 44 -1.72 -6.48 -5.83
CA GLU A 44 -1.44 -5.20 -6.47
C GLU A 44 -0.12 -4.60 -5.98
N LEU A 45 0.13 -4.63 -4.66
CA LEU A 45 1.38 -4.15 -4.07
C LEU A 45 2.60 -4.94 -4.54
N LYS A 46 2.49 -6.27 -4.67
CA LYS A 46 3.59 -7.12 -5.18
C LYS A 46 3.92 -6.79 -6.64
N ARG A 47 2.90 -6.66 -7.49
CA ARG A 47 3.07 -6.31 -8.91
C ARG A 47 3.67 -4.92 -9.06
N GLU A 48 3.15 -3.96 -8.30
CA GLU A 48 3.64 -2.59 -8.36
C GLU A 48 5.06 -2.47 -7.81
N ARG A 49 5.41 -3.20 -6.75
CA ARG A 49 6.79 -3.26 -6.23
C ARG A 49 7.77 -3.65 -7.32
N GLU A 50 7.50 -4.73 -8.04
CA GLU A 50 8.36 -5.19 -9.14
C GLU A 50 8.51 -4.11 -10.22
N ARG A 51 7.39 -3.54 -10.67
CA ARG A 51 7.37 -2.47 -11.68
C ARG A 51 8.15 -1.24 -11.21
N ALA A 52 7.86 -0.76 -10.01
CA ALA A 52 8.40 0.49 -9.47
C ALA A 52 9.88 0.39 -9.10
N VAL A 53 10.34 -0.76 -8.59
CA VAL A 53 11.75 -1.03 -8.31
C VAL A 53 12.56 -1.12 -9.60
N ASN A 54 11.99 -1.69 -10.67
CA ASN A 54 12.64 -1.76 -11.98
C ASN A 54 12.72 -0.40 -12.68
N LEU A 55 11.65 0.39 -12.61
CA LEU A 55 11.58 1.73 -13.23
C LEU A 55 12.20 2.84 -12.36
N GLY A 56 12.40 2.60 -11.07
CA GLY A 56 12.78 3.63 -10.11
C GLY A 56 11.70 4.71 -9.90
N ALA A 57 10.44 4.40 -10.24
CA ALA A 57 9.31 5.34 -10.31
C ALA A 57 8.03 4.67 -9.80
N ILE A 58 7.23 5.37 -8.99
CA ILE A 58 5.88 4.92 -8.58
C ILE A 58 4.87 5.42 -9.61
N ASP A 59 3.85 4.63 -9.91
CA ASP A 59 2.66 5.13 -10.62
C ASP A 59 1.79 5.88 -9.60
N HIS A 60 1.81 7.21 -9.70
CA HIS A 60 1.08 8.08 -8.78
C HIS A 60 -0.44 8.00 -8.98
N ASP A 61 -0.92 7.68 -10.19
CA ASP A 61 -2.35 7.53 -10.45
C ASP A 61 -2.86 6.22 -9.88
N TRP A 62 -2.11 5.12 -10.06
CA TRP A 62 -2.36 3.86 -9.36
C TRP A 62 -2.38 4.09 -7.85
N PHE A 63 -1.35 4.73 -7.28
CA PHE A 63 -1.28 4.92 -5.83
C PHE A 63 -2.46 5.74 -5.29
N ARG A 64 -2.87 6.79 -6.01
CA ARG A 64 -4.03 7.61 -5.64
C ARG A 64 -5.33 6.79 -5.68
N GLN A 65 -5.50 5.93 -6.69
CA GLN A 65 -6.66 5.05 -6.80
C GLN A 65 -6.66 3.99 -5.68
N THR A 66 -5.51 3.41 -5.35
CA THR A 66 -5.36 2.45 -4.24
C THR A 66 -5.74 3.08 -2.90
N ILE A 67 -5.23 4.28 -2.60
CA ILE A 67 -5.59 5.00 -1.37
C ILE A 67 -7.09 5.33 -1.35
N ARG A 68 -7.65 5.83 -2.46
CA ARG A 68 -9.08 6.12 -2.55
C ARG A 68 -9.94 4.89 -2.29
N SER A 69 -9.62 3.78 -2.97
CA SER A 69 -10.31 2.49 -2.78
C SER A 69 -10.22 2.04 -1.32
N LEU A 70 -9.06 2.16 -0.69
CA LEU A 70 -8.84 1.75 0.69
C LEU A 70 -9.70 2.57 1.68
N VAL A 71 -9.72 3.89 1.56
CA VAL A 71 -10.47 4.76 2.49
C VAL A 71 -12.00 4.60 2.37
N GLU A 72 -12.51 4.03 1.29
CA GLU A 72 -13.94 3.77 1.13
C GLU A 72 -14.48 2.69 2.08
N TRP A 73 -13.62 1.80 2.58
CA TRP A 73 -14.03 0.67 3.41
C TRP A 73 -13.16 0.42 4.63
N LEU A 74 -11.95 0.98 4.72
CA LEU A 74 -11.06 0.78 5.85
C LEU A 74 -11.65 1.44 7.12
N PRO A 75 -11.67 0.75 8.28
CA PRO A 75 -12.09 1.39 9.52
C PRO A 75 -11.07 2.45 9.97
N GLU A 76 -11.55 3.51 10.62
CA GLU A 76 -10.71 4.61 11.12
C GLU A 76 -9.64 4.16 12.12
N THR A 77 -9.80 2.99 12.72
CA THR A 77 -8.82 2.40 13.65
C THR A 77 -7.56 1.89 12.96
N GLU A 78 -7.59 1.61 11.66
CA GLU A 78 -6.47 1.02 10.91
C GLU A 78 -5.59 2.06 10.20
N LEU A 79 -5.26 3.15 10.90
CA LEU A 79 -4.35 4.18 10.38
C LEU A 79 -2.95 3.64 10.07
N THR A 80 -2.57 2.50 10.64
CA THR A 80 -1.27 1.86 10.41
C THR A 80 -1.10 1.37 8.97
N LEU A 81 -2.17 0.88 8.32
CA LEU A 81 -2.12 0.45 6.92
C LEU A 81 -1.95 1.66 5.99
N ILE A 82 -2.70 2.74 6.24
CA ILE A 82 -2.55 4.01 5.51
C ILE A 82 -1.14 4.59 5.69
N ALA A 83 -0.62 4.57 6.92
CA ALA A 83 0.72 5.06 7.22
C ALA A 83 1.81 4.25 6.51
N ALA A 84 1.64 2.92 6.43
CA ALA A 84 2.56 2.04 5.71
C ALA A 84 2.55 2.34 4.20
N LEU A 85 1.38 2.49 3.58
CA LEU A 85 1.27 2.89 2.17
C LEU A 85 1.88 4.28 1.92
N GLY A 86 1.66 5.24 2.82
CA GLY A 86 2.24 6.58 2.71
C GLY A 86 3.77 6.60 2.71
N ARG A 87 4.45 5.55 3.21
CA ARG A 87 5.92 5.44 3.11
C ARG A 87 6.39 5.24 1.67
N ILE A 88 5.58 4.58 0.82
CA ILE A 88 5.91 4.33 -0.59
C ILE A 88 6.10 5.67 -1.32
N VAL A 89 5.11 6.57 -1.25
CA VAL A 89 5.22 7.90 -1.90
C VAL A 89 6.38 8.73 -1.33
N ARG A 90 6.68 8.62 -0.03
CA ARG A 90 7.82 9.33 0.56
C ARG A 90 9.17 8.79 0.10
N ALA A 91 9.27 7.51 -0.26
CA ALA A 91 10.48 6.91 -0.82
C ALA A 91 10.73 7.38 -2.27
N ASN A 92 9.70 7.87 -2.96
CA ASN A 92 9.82 8.45 -4.29
C ASN A 92 8.92 9.69 -4.45
N PRO A 93 9.31 10.82 -3.83
CA PRO A 93 8.56 12.05 -3.96
C PRO A 93 8.59 12.48 -5.43
N THR A 94 7.42 12.74 -6.01
CA THR A 94 7.33 13.38 -7.32
C THR A 94 8.18 14.66 -7.27
N PRO A 95 9.07 14.91 -8.25
CA PRO A 95 9.68 16.22 -8.36
C PRO A 95 8.54 17.23 -8.49
N GLY A 96 8.52 18.22 -7.60
CA GLY A 96 7.49 19.25 -7.59
C GLY A 96 7.36 19.88 -8.98
N VAL A 97 6.11 20.04 -9.41
CA VAL A 97 5.73 21.18 -10.25
C VAL A 97 6.16 22.49 -9.60
#